data_AF-A0A7Y0S5W9-F1
#
_entry.id   AF-A0A7Y0S5W9-F1
#
_cell.length_a   1.000
_cell.length_b   1.000
_cell.length_c   1.000
_cell.angle_alpha   90.00
_cell.angle_beta   90.00
_cell.angle_gamma   90.00
#
_symmetry.space_group_name_H-M   'P 1'
#
loop_
_entity.id
_entity.type
_entity.pdbx_description
1 polymer ?
#
loop_
_entity_poly.entity_id
_entity_poly.type
_entity_poly.pdbx_seq_one_letter_code
_entity_poly.pdbx_strand_id
1 'polypeptide(L)' 'STDPSWDQGNAKVIEKLASWFKDLGFSVEVIEVEPGKHNMIARMGEGEGGLLLAGHSDTVPFDQGRWNFDPHKLTE' A
#
# COMPACT_ATOMS: atom_id res chain seq x y z
N SER A 1 13.38 4.43 -13.17
CA SER A 1 13.37 3.62 -14.41
C SER A 1 11.93 3.35 -14.77
N THR A 2 11.57 3.34 -16.06
CA THR A 2 10.21 3.02 -16.54
C THR A 2 10.09 1.57 -17.00
N ASP A 3 11.05 0.71 -16.64
CA ASP A 3 11.06 -0.71 -16.99
C ASP A 3 9.91 -1.44 -16.25
N PRO A 4 8.90 -1.98 -16.97
CA PRO A 4 7.78 -2.66 -16.34
C PRO A 4 8.16 -3.94 -15.58
N SER A 5 9.34 -4.52 -15.87
CA SER A 5 9.80 -5.73 -15.16
C SER A 5 10.13 -5.49 -13.69
N TRP A 6 10.29 -4.23 -13.30
CA TRP A 6 10.54 -3.82 -11.91
C TRP A 6 9.25 -3.44 -11.17
N ASP A 7 8.11 -3.38 -11.87
CA ASP A 7 6.82 -3.05 -11.26
C ASP A 7 6.37 -4.20 -10.34
N GLN A 8 6.07 -3.86 -9.09
CA GLN A 8 5.57 -4.79 -8.10
C GLN A 8 4.18 -4.35 -7.68
N GLY A 9 3.20 -5.25 -7.86
CA GLY A 9 1.84 -5.01 -7.41
C GLY A 9 1.74 -4.87 -5.89
N ASN A 10 0.73 -4.13 -5.44
CA ASN A 10 0.56 -3.79 -4.01
C ASN A 10 -0.49 -4.65 -3.29
N ALA A 11 -1.10 -5.63 -3.97
CA ALA A 11 -2.22 -6.43 -3.46
C ALA A 11 -1.97 -6.98 -2.05
N LYS A 12 -0.80 -7.58 -1.80
CA LYS A 12 -0.46 -8.17 -0.48
C LYS A 12 -0.42 -7.14 0.64
N VAL A 13 0.09 -5.93 0.38
CA VAL A 13 0.11 -4.84 1.36
C VAL A 13 -1.31 -4.35 1.62
N ILE A 14 -2.09 -4.15 0.55
CA ILE A 14 -3.47 -3.68 0.65
C ILE A 14 -4.35 -4.69 1.39
N GLU A 15 -4.24 -5.99 1.12
CA GLU A 15 -4.93 -7.06 1.84
C GLU A 15 -4.58 -7.04 3.34
N LYS A 16 -3.30 -6.86 3.67
CA LYS A 16 -2.83 -6.81 5.06
C LYS A 16 -3.43 -5.61 5.81
N LEU A 17 -3.38 -4.43 5.20
CA LEU A 17 -3.97 -3.22 5.77
C LEU A 17 -5.49 -3.36 5.90
N ALA A 18 -6.16 -3.87 4.86
CA ALA A 18 -7.61 -4.08 4.86
C ALA A 18 -8.06 -5.00 5.99
N SER A 19 -7.32 -6.09 6.25
CA SER A 19 -7.57 -6.97 7.40
C SER A 19 -7.49 -6.20 8.72
N TRP A 20 -6.41 -5.46 8.94
CA TRP A 20 -6.23 -4.69 10.17
C TRP A 20 -7.31 -3.62 10.37
N PHE A 21 -7.66 -2.88 9.32
CA PHE A 21 -8.72 -1.87 9.42
C PHE A 21 -10.08 -2.49 9.69
N LYS A 22 -10.40 -3.65 9.09
CA LYS A 22 -11.63 -4.41 9.41
C LYS A 22 -11.64 -4.87 10.87
N ASP A 23 -10.53 -5.41 11.37
CA ASP A 23 -10.39 -5.83 12.77
C ASP A 23 -10.55 -4.67 13.75
N LEU A 24 -10.19 -3.45 13.33
CA LEU A 24 -10.37 -2.20 14.08
C LEU A 24 -11.77 -1.58 13.93
N GLY A 25 -12.67 -2.18 13.15
CA GLY A 25 -14.05 -1.72 12.99
C GLY A 25 -14.28 -0.67 11.90
N PHE A 26 -13.34 -0.51 10.96
CA PHE A 26 -13.53 0.34 9.79
C PHE A 26 -14.37 -0.39 8.72
N SER A 27 -15.19 0.36 7.99
CA SER A 27 -15.64 -0.10 6.67
C SER A 27 -14.49 0.04 5.69
N VAL A 28 -14.24 -1.02 4.91
CA VAL A 28 -13.09 -1.08 4.00
C VAL A 28 -13.56 -1.46 2.60
N GLU A 29 -13.20 -0.62 1.64
CA GLU A 29 -13.38 -0.85 0.21
C GLU A 29 -12.00 -0.99 -0.45
N VAL A 30 -11.84 -2.00 -1.30
CA VAL A 30 -10.63 -2.24 -2.09
C VAL A 30 -11.04 -2.30 -3.56
N ILE A 31 -10.35 -1.53 -4.39
CA ILE A 31 -10.64 -1.40 -5.82
C ILE A 31 -9.35 -1.70 -6.58
N GLU A 32 -9.36 -2.72 -7.42
CA GLU A 32 -8.30 -2.95 -8.41
C GLU A 32 -8.51 -1.98 -9.57
N VAL A 33 -7.57 -1.05 -9.75
CA VAL A 33 -7.65 0.01 -10.77
C VAL A 33 -6.90 -0.37 -12.05
N GLU A 34 -5.89 -1.22 -11.93
CA GLU A 34 -5.13 -1.88 -13.01
C GLU A 34 -4.66 -3.23 -12.49
N PRO A 35 -4.29 -4.20 -13.36
CA PRO A 35 -3.78 -5.49 -12.92
C PRO A 35 -2.67 -5.36 -11.87
N GLY A 36 -2.92 -5.84 -10.64
CA GLY A 36 -1.98 -5.79 -9.52
C GLY A 36 -1.90 -4.46 -8.77
N LYS A 37 -2.61 -3.42 -9.19
CA LYS A 37 -2.65 -2.10 -8.54
C LYS A 37 -3.99 -1.84 -7.88
N HIS A 38 -3.96 -1.68 -6.57
CA HIS A 38 -5.14 -1.58 -5.73
C HIS A 38 -5.15 -0.27 -4.96
N ASN A 39 -6.30 0.40 -4.99
CA ASN A 39 -6.64 1.47 -4.07
C ASN A 39 -7.44 0.89 -2.89
N MET A 40 -7.28 1.47 -1.71
CA MET A 40 -8.05 1.11 -0.52
C MET A 40 -8.61 2.36 0.14
N ILE A 41 -9.87 2.30 0.52
CA ILE A 41 -10.52 3.30 1.37
C ILE A 41 -10.95 2.60 2.65
N ALA A 42 -10.42 3.04 3.79
CA ALA A 42 -10.87 2.62 5.11
C ALA A 42 -11.54 3.81 5.80
N ARG A 43 -12.78 3.63 6.26
CA ARG A 43 -13.59 4.68 6.92
C ARG A 43 -14.10 4.20 8.27
N MET A 44 -14.03 5.09 9.26
CA MET A 44 -14.68 4.90 10.56
C MET A 44 -15.49 6.16 10.89
N GLY A 45 -16.77 5.98 11.19
CA GLY A 45 -17.72 7.06 11.42
C GLY A 45 -18.43 7.59 10.15
N GLU A 46 -19.45 8.40 10.37
CA GLU A 46 -20.38 8.94 9.37
C GLU A 46 -20.62 10.43 9.61
N GLY A 47 -21.13 11.17 8.60
CA GLY A 47 -21.42 12.60 8.70
C GLY A 47 -20.59 13.48 7.75
N GLU A 48 -20.79 14.79 7.87
CA GLU A 48 -20.12 15.83 7.07
C GLU A 48 -18.75 16.20 7.65
N GLY A 49 -17.77 16.44 6.78
CA GLY A 49 -16.38 16.71 7.17
C GLY A 49 -15.61 15.46 7.58
N GLY A 50 -14.43 15.66 8.19
CA GLY A 50 -13.60 14.57 8.71
C GLY A 50 -12.11 14.81 8.54
N LEU A 51 -11.32 13.83 8.97
CA LEU A 51 -9.88 13.76 8.76
C LEU A 51 -9.58 12.75 7.65
N LEU A 52 -8.88 13.17 6.61
CA LEU A 52 -8.36 12.28 5.58
C LEU A 52 -6.87 12.07 5.80
N LEU A 53 -6.48 10.81 6.00
CA LEU A 53 -5.09 10.39 5.96
C LEU A 53 -4.86 9.69 4.62
N ALA A 54 -4.01 10.27 3.77
CA ALA A 54 -3.71 9.76 2.44
C ALA A 54 -2.22 9.41 2.33
N GLY A 55 -1.93 8.37 1.54
CA GLY A 55 -0.58 7.89 1.28
C GLY A 55 -0.57 6.93 0.11
N HIS A 56 0.61 6.40 -0.19
CA HIS A 56 0.81 5.42 -1.26
C HIS A 56 1.67 4.25 -0.73
N SER A 57 1.54 3.08 -1.36
CA SER A 57 2.19 1.83 -0.91
C SER A 57 3.37 1.42 -1.78
N ASP A 58 3.46 1.97 -2.99
CA ASP A 58 4.53 1.74 -3.94
C ASP A 58 5.81 2.48 -3.52
N THR A 59 6.92 1.98 -4.02
CA THR A 59 8.24 2.60 -3.86
C THR A 59 8.92 2.68 -5.22
N VAL A 60 9.92 3.54 -5.31
CA VAL A 60 10.76 3.60 -6.51
C VAL A 60 11.69 2.40 -6.58
N PRO A 61 12.11 1.97 -7.78
CA PRO A 61 13.14 0.93 -7.91
C PRO A 61 14.43 1.30 -7.17
N PHE A 62 15.13 0.29 -6.67
CA PHE A 62 16.41 0.46 -5.97
C PHE A 62 17.60 -0.04 -6.80
N ASP A 63 18.79 0.48 -6.52
CA ASP A 63 20.04 0.04 -7.14
C ASP A 63 20.76 -0.97 -6.24
N GLN A 64 20.68 -2.25 -6.57
CA GLN A 64 21.22 -3.33 -5.74
C GLN A 64 22.71 -3.17 -5.39
N GLY A 65 23.52 -2.52 -6.24
CA GLY A 65 24.95 -2.33 -6.00
C GLY A 65 25.30 -1.19 -5.04
N ARG A 66 24.32 -0.38 -4.63
CA ARG A 66 24.54 0.84 -3.83
C ARG A 66 24.00 0.77 -2.41
N TRP A 67 23.29 -0.29 -2.06
CA TRP A 67 22.76 -0.47 -0.71
C TRP A 67 23.73 -1.29 0.14
N ASN A 68 23.97 -0.82 1.37
CA ASN A 68 24.75 -1.58 2.37
C ASN A 68 23.99 -2.80 2.90
N PHE A 69 22.66 -2.79 2.80
CA PHE A 69 21.75 -3.85 3.26
C PHE A 69 20.66 -4.10 2.23
N ASP A 70 20.08 -5.30 2.22
CA ASP A 70 18.96 -5.63 1.35
C ASP A 70 17.75 -4.71 1.65
N PRO A 71 17.31 -3.85 0.71
CA PRO A 71 16.22 -2.90 0.95
C PRO A 71 14.86 -3.56 1.18
N HIS A 72 14.72 -4.85 0.87
CA HIS A 72 13.52 -5.62 1.17
C HIS A 72 13.59 -6.38 2.51
N LYS A 73 14.69 -6.26 3.25
CA LYS A 73 14.82 -6.84 4.59
C LYS A 73 15.02 -5.75 5.63
N LEU A 74 14.13 -5.73 6.60
CA LEU A 74 14.30 -4.88 7.78
C LEU A 74 15.56 -5.32 8.55
N THR A 75 16.43 -4.38 8.86
CA THR A 75 17.66 -4.58 9.66
C THR A 75 17.63 -3.63 10.87
N GLU A 76 18.26 -4.04 11.98
CA GLU A 76 18.32 -3.31 13.26
C GLU A 76 19.54 -2.38 13.37
#